data_AF-A0A5B8YH76-F1
#
_entry.id   AF-A0A5B8YH76-F1
#
_cell.length_a   1.000
_cell.length_b   1.000
_cell.length_c   1.000
_cell.angle_alpha   90.00
_cell.angle_beta   90.00
_cell.angle_gamma   90.00
#
_symmetry.space_group_name_H-M   'P 1'
#
loop_
_entity.id
_entity.type
_entity.pdbx_description
1 polymer ?
#
loop_
_entity_poly.entity_id
_entity_poly.type
_entity_poly.pdbx_seq_one_letter_code
_entity_poly.pdbx_strand_id
1 'polypeptide(L)'
;MRKNEKEIMDGYVVDIICLRRISPSQYTKQASEHSTACALMGHCVESGYGLIGENNELKLLDPKATPRIVALLKKTDKDKGVILRVEREENDKEMTTTKVSFA
;
A
#
# COMPACT_ATOMS: atom_id res chain seq x y z
N MET A 1 13.97 6.19 -26.78
CA MET A 1 13.65 5.67 -25.44
C MET A 1 12.13 5.67 -25.31
N ARG A 2 11.49 4.51 -25.09
CA ARG A 2 10.07 4.50 -24.70
C ARG A 2 9.97 5.18 -23.34
N LYS A 3 9.06 6.13 -23.20
CA LYS A 3 8.78 6.77 -21.92
C LYS A 3 7.98 5.74 -21.12
N ASN A 4 8.57 5.16 -20.08
CA ASN A 4 7.85 4.26 -19.18
C ASN A 4 6.65 5.02 -18.60
N GLU A 5 5.48 4.38 -18.59
CA GLU A 5 4.28 4.97 -17.99
C GLU A 5 4.51 5.13 -16.49
N LYS A 6 4.17 6.31 -15.95
CA LYS A 6 4.31 6.62 -14.54
C LYS A 6 2.93 6.74 -13.91
N GLU A 7 2.76 6.09 -12.78
CA GLU A 7 1.54 6.12 -11.99
C GLU A 7 1.87 6.63 -10.59
N ILE A 8 1.10 7.60 -10.11
CA ILE A 8 1.18 8.10 -8.73
C ILE A 8 -0.19 7.90 -8.12
N MET A 9 -0.23 7.28 -6.94
CA MET A 9 -1.46 6.98 -6.23
C MET A 9 -1.29 7.23 -4.74
N ASP A 10 -2.35 7.71 -4.13
CA ASP A 10 -2.45 7.92 -2.69
C ASP A 10 -3.54 6.98 -2.15
N GLY A 11 -3.30 6.41 -0.97
CA GLY A 11 -4.31 5.55 -0.35
C GLY A 11 -3.90 5.02 1.01
N TYR A 12 -4.86 4.43 1.71
CA TYR A 12 -4.61 3.72 2.95
C TYR A 12 -3.80 2.47 2.68
N VAL A 13 -2.71 2.28 3.41
CA VAL A 13 -1.90 1.07 3.30
C VAL A 13 -2.47 -0.06 4.15
N VAL A 14 -2.70 -1.21 3.51
CA VAL A 14 -3.25 -2.40 4.16
C VAL A 14 -2.48 -3.63 3.67
N ASP A 15 -2.15 -4.56 4.58
CA ASP A 15 -1.51 -5.81 4.17
C ASP A 15 -2.49 -6.74 3.45
N ILE A 16 -1.96 -7.62 2.59
CA ILE A 16 -2.80 -8.47 1.73
C ILE A 16 -3.64 -9.48 2.54
N ILE A 17 -3.17 -9.91 3.71
CA ILE A 17 -3.93 -10.83 4.58
C ILE A 17 -5.20 -10.13 5.10
N CYS A 18 -5.08 -8.91 5.59
CA CYS A 18 -6.20 -8.09 6.01
C CYS A 18 -7.14 -7.80 4.84
N LEU A 19 -6.62 -7.40 3.68
CA LEU A 19 -7.43 -7.10 2.49
C LEU A 19 -8.34 -8.26 2.08
N ARG A 20 -7.85 -9.51 2.13
CA ARG A 20 -8.63 -10.71 1.79
C ARG A 20 -9.84 -10.95 2.70
N ARG A 21 -9.90 -10.30 3.87
CA ARG A 21 -10.99 -10.41 4.84
C ARG A 21 -12.00 -9.28 4.75
N ILE A 22 -11.74 -8.27 3.93
CA ILE A 22 -12.56 -7.06 3.82
C ILE A 22 -13.40 -7.17 2.55
N SER A 23 -14.70 -6.85 2.65
CA SER A 23 -15.54 -6.71 1.46
C SER A 23 -15.24 -5.41 0.72
N PRO A 24 -15.26 -5.38 -0.63
CA PRO A 24 -14.93 -4.17 -1.39
C PRO A 24 -15.73 -2.92 -0.98
N SER A 25 -17.00 -3.06 -0.62
CA SER A 25 -17.85 -1.97 -0.14
C SER A 25 -17.44 -1.39 1.21
N GLN A 26 -16.46 -1.99 1.90
CA GLN A 26 -15.97 -1.59 3.22
C GLN A 26 -14.48 -1.23 3.21
N TYR A 27 -13.81 -1.24 2.06
CA TYR A 27 -12.35 -1.04 2.00
C TYR A 27 -11.92 0.26 2.65
N THR A 28 -12.46 1.41 2.25
CA THR A 28 -12.05 2.72 2.80
C THR A 28 -12.29 2.79 4.31
N LYS A 29 -13.42 2.28 4.78
CA LYS A 29 -13.75 2.27 6.22
C LYS A 29 -12.75 1.42 6.99
N GLN A 30 -12.57 0.15 6.62
CA GLN A 30 -11.69 -0.76 7.35
C GLN A 30 -10.21 -0.40 7.19
N ALA A 31 -9.80 0.13 6.05
CA ALA A 31 -8.44 0.59 5.83
C ALA A 31 -8.08 1.80 6.72
N SER A 32 -9.05 2.70 6.99
CA SER A 32 -8.86 3.80 7.94
C SER A 32 -8.69 3.35 9.40
N GLU A 33 -9.19 2.15 9.72
CA GLU A 33 -9.07 1.53 11.05
C GLU A 33 -7.89 0.56 11.15
N HIS A 34 -7.24 0.24 10.04
CA HIS A 34 -6.12 -0.68 9.99
C HIS A 34 -4.93 -0.14 10.77
N SER A 35 -4.47 -0.89 11.76
CA SER A 35 -3.40 -0.44 12.65
C SER A 35 -2.01 -0.66 12.06
N THR A 36 -1.11 0.25 12.39
CA THR A 36 0.32 0.15 12.04
C THR A 36 0.94 -1.11 12.65
N ALA A 37 0.53 -1.47 13.87
CA ALA A 37 0.96 -2.69 14.53
C ALA A 37 0.57 -3.96 13.75
N CYS A 38 -0.67 -4.04 13.25
CA CYS A 38 -1.14 -5.15 12.41
C CYS A 38 -0.32 -5.23 11.12
N ALA A 39 -0.17 -4.09 10.44
CA ALA A 39 0.60 -4.00 9.19
C ALA A 39 2.07 -4.44 9.36
N LEU A 40 2.65 -4.34 10.55
CA LEU A 40 4.06 -4.70 10.84
C LEU A 40 4.25 -6.13 11.36
N MET A 41 3.19 -6.92 11.52
CA MET A 41 3.31 -8.33 11.91
C MET A 41 4.06 -9.12 10.83
N GLY A 42 4.89 -10.09 11.23
CA GLY A 42 5.76 -10.84 10.30
C GLY A 42 5.00 -11.42 9.09
N HIS A 43 3.88 -12.08 9.33
CA HIS A 43 3.04 -12.63 8.24
C HIS A 43 2.38 -11.55 7.38
N CYS A 44 2.06 -10.38 7.92
CA CYS A 44 1.52 -9.25 7.16
C CYS A 44 2.59 -8.67 6.23
N VAL A 45 3.82 -8.49 6.73
CA VAL A 45 4.98 -8.04 5.94
C VAL A 45 5.28 -9.02 4.80
N GLU A 46 5.30 -10.32 5.09
CA GLU A 46 5.53 -11.38 4.09
C GLU A 46 4.44 -11.43 3.02
N SER A 47 3.20 -11.08 3.39
CA SER A 47 2.09 -11.06 2.43
C SER A 47 2.17 -9.90 1.44
N GLY A 48 2.93 -8.85 1.75
CA GLY A 48 2.94 -7.61 0.97
C GLY A 48 1.74 -6.70 1.28
N TYR A 49 1.59 -5.65 0.48
CA TYR A 49 0.63 -4.57 0.76
C TYR A 49 -0.16 -4.15 -0.49
N GLY A 50 -1.31 -3.54 -0.24
CA GLY A 50 -2.08 -2.78 -1.22
C GLY A 50 -2.38 -1.37 -0.71
N LEU A 51 -2.83 -0.52 -1.63
CA LEU A 51 -3.43 0.77 -1.31
C LEU A 51 -4.94 0.72 -1.55
N ILE A 52 -5.68 1.24 -0.59
CA ILE A 52 -7.08 1.59 -0.76
C ILE A 52 -7.16 3.08 -1.06
N GLY A 53 -7.43 3.41 -2.32
CA GLY A 53 -7.63 4.78 -2.77
C GLY A 53 -9.05 5.29 -2.46
N GLU A 54 -9.41 6.38 -3.13
CA GLU A 54 -10.77 6.91 -3.09
C GLU A 54 -11.77 5.90 -3.70
N ASN A 55 -13.05 6.04 -3.35
CA ASN A 55 -14.13 5.19 -3.90
C ASN A 55 -13.95 3.67 -3.72
N ASN A 56 -13.25 3.24 -2.67
CA ASN A 56 -12.91 1.83 -2.41
C ASN A 56 -12.08 1.17 -3.54
N GLU A 57 -11.27 1.92 -4.28
CA GLU A 57 -10.37 1.32 -5.25
C GLU A 57 -9.22 0.59 -4.53
N LEU A 58 -9.04 -0.70 -4.82
CA LEU A 58 -7.91 -1.49 -4.33
C LEU A 58 -6.84 -1.61 -5.41
N LYS A 59 -5.62 -1.17 -5.09
CA LYS A 59 -4.43 -1.45 -5.89
C LYS A 59 -3.44 -2.32 -5.11
N LEU A 60 -3.16 -3.52 -5.62
CA LEU A 60 -2.06 -4.33 -5.10
C LEU A 60 -0.71 -3.77 -5.57
N LEU A 61 0.25 -3.75 -4.63
CA LEU A 61 1.61 -3.31 -4.91
C LEU A 61 2.51 -4.50 -5.18
N ASP A 62 3.56 -4.26 -5.97
CA ASP A 62 4.58 -5.26 -6.21
C ASP A 62 5.47 -5.47 -4.96
N PRO A 63 6.18 -6.61 -4.87
CA PRO A 63 7.00 -6.93 -3.70
C PRO A 63 8.08 -5.89 -3.37
N LYS A 64 8.53 -5.03 -4.31
CA LYS A 64 9.53 -4.00 -4.01
C LYS A 64 8.97 -2.85 -3.17
N ALA A 65 7.63 -2.73 -3.07
CA ALA A 65 6.99 -1.75 -2.19
C ALA A 65 7.15 -2.11 -0.70
N THR A 66 7.08 -3.40 -0.37
CA THR A 66 7.07 -3.93 1.01
C THR A 66 8.18 -3.35 1.91
N PRO A 67 9.48 -3.45 1.59
CA PRO A 67 10.53 -2.92 2.46
C PRO A 67 10.43 -1.39 2.64
N ARG A 68 9.96 -0.66 1.63
CA ARG A 68 9.79 0.80 1.69
C ARG A 68 8.63 1.18 2.61
N ILE A 69 7.51 0.46 2.51
CA ILE A 69 6.35 0.64 3.37
C ILE A 69 6.70 0.34 4.82
N VAL A 70 7.34 -0.81 5.08
CA VAL A 70 7.78 -1.18 6.45
C VAL A 70 8.70 -0.12 7.04
N ALA A 71 9.63 0.43 6.25
CA ALA A 71 10.52 1.49 6.72
C ALA A 71 9.78 2.78 7.11
N LEU A 72 8.67 3.10 6.43
CA LEU A 72 7.83 4.25 6.78
C LEU A 72 6.93 3.95 7.98
N LEU A 73 6.28 2.78 8.00
CA LEU A 73 5.42 2.37 9.11
C LEU A 73 6.19 2.25 10.44
N LYS A 74 7.48 1.91 10.41
CA LYS A 74 8.34 1.95 11.61
C LYS A 74 8.72 3.36 12.07
N LYS A 75 8.55 4.37 11.23
CA LYS A 75 8.89 5.77 11.49
C LYS A 75 7.68 6.67 11.75
N THR A 76 6.47 6.17 11.53
CA THR A 76 5.26 6.95 11.72
C THR A 76 4.84 6.93 13.18
N ASP A 77 4.34 8.05 13.68
CA ASP A 77 3.67 8.14 14.98
C ASP A 77 2.17 7.82 14.88
N LYS A 78 1.68 7.49 13.69
CA LYS A 78 0.26 7.21 13.46
C LYS A 78 -0.05 5.76 13.81
N ASP A 79 -0.96 5.56 14.76
CA ASP A 79 -1.33 4.22 15.22
C ASP A 79 -2.17 3.43 14.21
N LYS A 80 -2.95 4.11 13.35
CA LYS A 80 -3.86 3.49 12.38
C LYS A 80 -4.20 4.39 11.20
N GLY A 81 -4.69 3.79 10.12
CA GLY A 81 -5.16 4.52 8.94
C GLY A 81 -4.05 5.31 8.27
N VAL A 82 -2.87 4.70 8.13
CA VAL A 82 -1.73 5.34 7.46
C VAL A 82 -2.02 5.49 5.98
N ILE A 83 -1.86 6.70 5.46
CA ILE A 83 -2.00 7.01 4.04
C ILE A 83 -0.59 7.19 3.47
N LEU A 84 -0.31 6.50 2.37
CA LEU A 84 0.95 6.59 1.66
C LEU A 84 0.71 7.03 0.22
N ARG A 85 1.68 7.78 -0.29
CA ARG A 85 1.86 8.07 -1.71
C ARG A 85 2.82 7.06 -2.29
N VAL A 86 2.41 6.36 -3.34
CA VAL A 86 3.23 5.38 -4.07
C VAL A 86 3.41 5.83 -5.50
N GLU A 87 4.67 5.91 -5.93
CA GLU A 87 5.04 6.17 -7.31
C GLU A 87 5.52 4.85 -7.95
N ARG A 88 4.96 4.53 -9.12
CA ARG A 88 5.25 3.31 -9.86
C ARG A 88 5.61 3.66 -11.30
N GLU A 89 6.47 2.85 -11.89
CA GLU A 89 6.84 2.95 -13.29
C GLU A 89 6.64 1.59 -13.97
N GLU A 90 6.07 1.62 -15.17
CA GLU A 90 5.96 0.43 -16.01
C GLU A 90 7.36 0.01 -16.48
N ASN A 91 7.75 -1.22 -16.16
CA ASN A 91 8.97 -1.85 -16.66
C ASN A 91 8.58 -3.22 -17.22
N ASP A 92 8.87 -3.47 -18.49
CA ASP A 92 8.57 -4.75 -19.16
C ASP A 92 7.10 -5.22 -19.02
N LYS A 93 6.15 -4.28 -19.07
CA LYS A 93 4.69 -4.46 -18.88
C LYS A 93 4.24 -4.71 -17.43
N GLU A 94 5.13 -4.57 -16.46
CA GLU A 94 4.82 -4.68 -15.03
C GLU A 94 5.01 -3.34 -14.32
N MET A 95 4.02 -2.95 -13.52
CA MET A 95 4.13 -1.74 -12.70
C MET A 95 5.01 -1.99 -11.49
N THR A 96 6.19 -1.38 -11.46
CA THR A 96 7.16 -1.50 -10.38
C THR A 96 7.16 -0.26 -9.49
N THR A 97 7.09 -0.44 -8.18
CA THR A 97 7.17 0.63 -7.19
C THR A 97 8.58 1.20 -7.13
N THR A 98 8.72 2.48 -7.46
CA THR A 98 9.99 3.20 -7.44
C THR A 98 10.15 4.01 -6.16
N LYS A 99 9.06 4.55 -5.62
CA LYS A 99 9.08 5.38 -4.41
C LYS A 99 7.80 5.22 -3.60
N VAL A 100 7.96 5.33 -2.28
CA VAL A 100 6.87 5.38 -1.30
C VAL A 100 7.20 6.51 -0.32
N SER A 101 6.21 7.33 0.00
CA SER A 101 6.28 8.39 1.01
C SER A 101 4.96 8.51 1.76
N PHE A 102 4.93 9.24 2.87
CA PHE A 102 3.66 9.69 3.43
C PHE A 102 2.96 10.62 2.43
N ALA A 103 1.63 10.50 2.34
CA ALA A 103 0.78 11.40 1.55
C ALA A 103 0.46 12.68 2.33
#